data_AF-A0A6J5FTS2-F1
#
_entry.id   AF-A0A6J5FTS2-F1
#
_cell.length_a   1.000
_cell.length_b   1.000
_cell.length_c   1.000
_cell.angle_alpha   90.00
_cell.angle_beta   90.00
_cell.angle_gamma   90.00
#
_symmetry.space_group_name_H-M   'P 1'
#
loop_
_entity.id
_entity.type
_entity.pdbx_description
1 polymer ?
#
loop_
_entity_poly.entity_id
_entity_poly.type
_entity_poly.pdbx_seq_one_letter_code
_entity_poly.pdbx_strand_id
1 'polypeptide(L)' 'MISPCINVCRMHEPSGLCEGCLRTIDEIAAWSTLDDAAKHAVWDALDARHEQWIQRDAAKAGDAR' A
#
# COMPACT_ATOMS: atom_id res chain seq x y z
N MET A 1 6.34 16.45 -1.33
CA MET A 1 6.68 15.01 -1.24
C MET A 1 6.13 14.24 -2.42
N ILE A 2 6.85 13.22 -2.92
CA ILE A 2 6.42 12.38 -4.04
C ILE A 2 5.37 11.36 -3.60
N SER A 3 4.38 11.10 -4.45
CA SER A 3 3.35 10.08 -4.21
C SER A 3 3.91 8.68 -4.52
N PRO A 4 3.65 7.66 -3.69
CA PRO A 4 4.05 6.27 -3.93
C PRO A 4 3.20 5.57 -5.02
N CYS A 5 2.41 6.32 -5.79
CA CYS A 5 1.51 5.77 -6.80
C CYS A 5 2.27 5.34 -8.06
N ILE A 6 2.06 4.10 -8.50
CA ILE A 6 2.63 3.54 -9.74
C ILE A 6 1.61 3.47 -10.91
N ASN A 7 0.53 4.24 -10.84
CA ASN A 7 -0.59 4.22 -11.81
C ASN A 7 -1.34 2.88 -11.89
N VAL A 8 -1.26 2.06 -10.84
CA VAL A 8 -2.11 0.89 -10.64
C VAL A 8 -3.07 1.20 -9.52
N CYS A 9 -4.37 1.24 -9.84
CA CYS A 9 -5.44 1.46 -8.88
C CYS A 9 -6.35 0.23 -8.84
N ARG A 10 -5.97 -0.75 -8.02
CA ARG A 10 -6.76 -1.95 -7.76
C ARG A 10 -6.75 -2.22 -6.27
N MET A 11 -7.92 -2.29 -5.66
CA MET A 11 -8.04 -2.53 -4.21
C MET A 11 -8.15 -4.03 -3.95
N HIS A 12 -7.32 -4.54 -3.06
CA HIS A 12 -7.46 -5.89 -2.55
C HIS A 12 -8.39 -5.87 -1.34
N GLU A 13 -9.63 -6.29 -1.53
CA GLU A 13 -10.69 -6.26 -0.51
C GLU A 13 -10.28 -6.92 0.83
N PRO A 14 -9.62 -8.10 0.86
CA PRO A 14 -9.27 -8.73 2.14
C PRO A 14 -8.24 -7.95 2.96
N SER A 15 -7.36 -7.18 2.34
CA SER A 15 -6.35 -6.38 3.07
C SER A 15 -6.71 -4.90 3.16
N GLY A 16 -7.68 -4.41 2.37
CA GLY A 16 -8.02 -2.99 2.29
C GLY A 16 -6.90 -2.12 1.70
N LEU A 17 -5.94 -2.71 0.98
CA LEU A 17 -4.79 -2.01 0.40
C LEU A 17 -4.86 -1.99 -1.12
N CYS A 18 -4.33 -0.93 -1.73
CA CYS A 18 -4.14 -0.86 -3.17
C CYS A 18 -2.99 -1.77 -3.59
N GLU A 19 -3.21 -2.72 -4.50
CA GLU A 19 -2.20 -3.67 -4.97
C GLU A 19 -0.97 -3.01 -5.61
N GLY A 20 -1.09 -1.76 -6.08
CA GLY A 20 0.01 -1.04 -6.71
C GLY A 20 0.86 -0.23 -5.74
N CYS A 21 0.22 0.54 -4.85
CA CYS A 21 0.91 1.50 -3.98
C CYS A 21 0.79 1.17 -2.50
N LEU A 22 0.11 0.09 -2.13
CA LEU A 22 -0.14 -0.41 -0.78
C LEU A 22 -0.70 0.62 0.21
N ARG A 23 -1.32 1.68 -0.30
CA ARG A 23 -2.07 2.65 0.49
C ARG A 23 -3.52 2.21 0.66
N THR A 24 -4.14 2.69 1.73
CA THR A 24 -5.58 2.58 1.92
C THR A 24 -6.33 3.56 1.03
N ILE A 25 -7.64 3.35 0.85
CA ILE A 25 -8.47 4.26 0.07
C ILE A 25 -8.52 5.67 0.68
N ASP A 26 -8.49 5.76 2.01
CA ASP A 26 -8.50 7.04 2.74
C ASP A 26 -7.19 7.81 2.52
N GLU A 27 -6.05 7.11 2.59
CA GLU A 27 -4.73 7.71 2.30
C GLU A 27 -4.64 8.20 0.85
N ILE A 28 -5.24 7.47 -0.09
CA ILE A 28 -5.30 7.87 -1.51
C ILE A 28 -6.17 9.13 -1.66
N ALA A 29 -7.35 9.16 -1.05
CA ALA A 29 -8.29 10.28 -1.14
C ALA A 29 -7.76 11.56 -0.47
N ALA A 30 -7.07 11.43 0.67
CA ALA A 30 -6.56 12.56 1.44
C ALA A 30 -5.16 13.03 0.99
N TRP A 31 -4.48 12.34 0.08
CA TRP A 31 -3.05 12.57 -0.20
C TRP A 31 -2.68 14.03 -0.52
N SER A 32 -3.51 14.72 -1.30
CA SER A 32 -3.26 16.12 -1.69
C SER A 32 -3.40 17.10 -0.53
N THR A 33 -4.14 16.73 0.53
CA THR A 33 -4.42 17.57 1.69
C THR A 33 -3.56 17.22 2.92
N LEU A 34 -2.89 16.06 2.91
CA LEU A 34 -1.94 15.69 3.96
C LEU A 34 -0.76 16.66 4.02
N ASP A 35 -0.32 16.97 5.24
CA ASP A 35 0.94 17.68 5.48
C ASP A 35 2.15 16.73 5.31
N ASP A 36 3.36 17.29 5.33
CA ASP A 36 4.57 16.50 5.09
C ASP A 36 4.83 15.48 6.22
N ALA A 37 4.38 15.74 7.45
CA ALA A 37 4.51 14.81 8.56
C ALA A 37 3.60 13.57 8.36
N ALA A 38 2.34 13.78 7.98
CA ALA A 38 1.43 12.69 7.67
C ALA A 38 1.86 11.93 6.41
N LYS A 39 2.39 12.61 5.39
CA LYS A 39 2.93 11.92 4.21
C LYS A 39 4.16 11.07 4.55
N HIS A 40 5.05 11.52 5.44
CA HIS A 40 6.13 10.67 5.96
C HIS A 40 5.60 9.45 6.69
N ALA A 41 4.61 9.61 7.57
CA ALA A 41 4.01 8.48 8.27
C ALA A 41 3.41 7.43 7.32
N VAL A 42 2.83 7.88 6.19
CA VAL A 42 2.38 6.95 5.13
C VAL A 42 3.56 6.22 4.52
N TRP A 43 4.66 6.91 4.20
CA TRP A 43 5.87 6.27 3.65
C TRP A 43 6.47 5.22 4.61
N ASP A 44 6.59 5.54 5.89
CA ASP A 44 7.10 4.61 6.89
C ASP A 44 6.21 3.36 7.01
N ALA A 45 4.89 3.53 6.89
CA ALA A 45 3.95 2.41 6.88
C ALA A 45 4.06 1.56 5.61
N LEU A 46 4.42 2.15 4.47
CA LEU A 46 4.51 1.43 3.19
C LEU A 46 5.63 0.41 3.16
N ASP A 47 6.76 0.67 3.82
CA ASP A 47 7.86 -0.29 3.89
C ASP A 47 7.43 -1.57 4.60
N ALA A 48 6.76 -1.44 5.75
CA ALA A 48 6.21 -2.58 6.48
C ALA A 48 5.11 -3.30 5.68
N ARG A 49 4.25 -2.55 4.98
CA ARG A 49 3.20 -3.14 4.13
C ARG A 49 3.79 -3.87 2.93
N HIS A 50 4.86 -3.37 2.32
CA HIS A 50 5.56 -4.05 1.21
C HIS A 50 6.12 -5.40 1.66
N GLU A 51 6.77 -5.45 2.82
CA GLU A 51 7.26 -6.71 3.37
C GLU A 51 6.11 -7.69 3.58
N GLN A 52 5.02 -7.27 4.25
CA GLN A 52 3.83 -8.10 4.47
C GLN A 52 3.21 -8.59 3.15
N TRP A 53 3.19 -7.74 2.12
CA TRP A 53 2.66 -8.07 0.80
C TRP A 53 3.48 -9.16 0.11
N ILE A 54 4.82 -9.03 0.13
CA ILE A 54 5.74 -10.04 -0.40
C ILE A 54 5.58 -11.35 0.35
N GLN A 55 5.47 -11.33 1.68
CA GLN A 55 5.28 -12.53 2.48
C GLN A 55 3.95 -13.22 2.17
N ARG A 56 2.87 -12.46 1.98
CA ARG A 56 1.58 -13.01 1.55
C ARG A 56 1.67 -13.66 0.17
N ASP A 57 2.28 -12.98 -0.80
CA ASP A 57 2.43 -13.51 -2.15
C ASP A 57 3.29 -14.77 -2.17
N ALA A 58 4.34 -14.82 -1.36
CA ALA A 58 5.13 -16.02 -1.12
C ALA A 58 4.31 -17.16 -0.48
N ALA A 59 3.48 -16.86 0.52
CA ALA A 59 2.60 -17.84 1.15
C ALA A 59 1.54 -18.37 0.17
N LYS A 60 0.95 -17.52 -0.68
CA LYS A 60 0.02 -17.92 -1.74
C LYS A 60 0.69 -18.77 -2.83
N ALA A 61 1.96 -18.50 -3.16
CA ALA A 61 2.72 -19.32 -4.10
C ALA A 61 3.00 -20.74 -3.58
N GLY A 62 3.12 -20.92 -2.26
CA GLY A 62 3.32 -22.23 -1.63
C GLY A 62 2.06 -23.10 -1.52
N ASP A 63 0.88 -22.48 -1.54
CA ASP A 63 -0.45 -23.12 -1.39
C ASP A 63 -1.04 -23.65 -2.73
N ALA A 64 -0.42 -23.33 -3.87
CA ALA A 64 -0.89 -23.75 -5.19
C ALA A 64 -0.50 -25.20 -5.58
N ARG A 65 -0.34 -26.12 -4.62
CA ARG A 65 0.21 -27.46 -4.84
C ARG A 65 -0.79 -28.60 -4.67
#